data_AF-A0A443IKL6-F1
#
_entry.id   AF-A0A443IKL6-F1
#
_cell.length_a   1.000
_cell.length_b   1.000
_cell.length_c   1.000
_cell.angle_alpha   90.00
_cell.angle_beta   90.00
_cell.angle_gamma   90.00
#
_symmetry.space_group_name_H-M   'P 1'
#
loop_
_entity.id
_entity.type
_entity.pdbx_description
1 polymer ?
#
loop_
_entity_poly.entity_id
_entity_poly.type
_entity_poly.pdbx_seq_one_letter_code
_entity_poly.pdbx_strand_id
1 'polypeptide(L)'
;MSTKHEQIIRHIDGLPVGEKISVRQIAKALNVSEGTAYRAIKDAENRGYVSTIERVGTIRIEQKKKENIEKLTYAEVVNIIDGQVLGGRAGLHKTLNKFVIGAMKLDAMMRYTGADNLLIVGNRTKAHEYALMAGAAVLITGGFDTEDHVKKLADELELPIISTSYDTFTVAAMINRAIYDQLIKKEIILVEDIFIPLEKTIAITTKEKVSDWYTKKEMSDHSRYPVIDLNNKVQGMVTGKDVIGQDPDIGIDKVMTKNPITVGRKTSVASVAHMMIWEGIEVLPVVDEHQRLEGIISRQDVLKALQMIQRQPQVGETIDDTISKQLSNSKYAGEPSFTFEVTPQMTSQLGTISYGVFSSIIAEASNRLFRLQKKGELAVESMTIYFLKPVQMDSTLEVVPRIMEAGRKFGKVDVEAFNNGEIVGKALMMCRLIDR
;
A
#
# COMPACT_ATOMS: atom_id res chain seq x y z
N MET A 1 26.08 -24.60 -4.55
CA MET A 1 25.61 -25.03 -5.89
C MET A 1 24.21 -24.48 -6.07
N SER A 2 23.94 -23.74 -7.15
CA SER A 2 22.59 -23.23 -7.42
C SER A 2 21.64 -24.41 -7.62
N THR A 3 20.44 -24.31 -7.08
CA THR A 3 19.42 -25.36 -7.28
C THR A 3 19.02 -25.41 -8.76
N LYS A 4 18.54 -26.57 -9.24
CA LYS A 4 17.99 -26.70 -10.59
C LYS A 4 16.90 -25.66 -10.89
N HIS A 5 16.15 -25.24 -9.87
CA HIS A 5 15.14 -24.17 -9.94
C HIS A 5 15.76 -22.79 -10.20
N GLU A 6 16.78 -22.40 -9.43
CA GLU A 6 17.47 -21.12 -9.62
C GLU A 6 18.22 -21.03 -10.95
N GLN A 7 18.75 -22.15 -11.44
CA GLN A 7 19.37 -22.23 -12.77
C GLN A 7 18.36 -21.91 -13.88
N ILE A 8 17.11 -22.35 -13.73
CA ILE A 8 16.03 -22.05 -14.67
C ILE A 8 15.67 -20.56 -14.61
N ILE A 9 15.56 -19.96 -13.43
CA ILE A 9 15.25 -18.53 -13.30
C ILE A 9 16.35 -17.67 -13.91
N ARG A 10 17.63 -17.98 -13.67
CA ARG A 10 18.75 -17.26 -14.31
C ARG A 10 18.76 -17.43 -15.82
N HIS A 11 18.43 -18.62 -16.31
CA HIS A 11 18.31 -18.85 -17.75
C HIS A 11 17.20 -18.01 -18.36
N ILE A 12 16.02 -17.95 -17.73
CA ILE A 12 14.89 -17.11 -18.15
C ILE A 12 15.26 -15.64 -18.15
N ASP A 13 15.95 -15.16 -17.11
CA ASP A 13 16.35 -13.76 -16.99
C ASP A 13 17.27 -13.32 -18.13
N GLY A 14 18.18 -14.21 -18.57
CA GLY A 14 19.10 -13.97 -19.69
C GLY A 14 18.47 -14.07 -21.08
N LEU A 15 17.20 -14.46 -21.22
CA LEU A 15 16.52 -14.46 -22.51
C LEU A 15 16.13 -13.03 -22.94
N PRO A 16 16.22 -12.69 -24.24
CA PRO A 16 15.72 -11.43 -24.76
C PRO A 16 14.21 -11.26 -24.52
N VAL A 17 13.82 -10.01 -24.27
CA VAL A 17 12.41 -9.63 -24.09
C VAL A 17 11.60 -9.99 -25.34
N GLY A 18 10.41 -10.57 -25.14
CA GLY A 18 9.54 -11.08 -26.20
C GLY A 18 9.78 -12.54 -26.57
N GLU A 19 10.83 -13.19 -26.05
CA GLU A 19 11.09 -14.60 -26.37
C GLU A 19 10.03 -15.52 -25.75
N LYS A 20 9.53 -16.48 -26.54
CA LYS A 20 8.57 -17.48 -26.10
C LYS A 20 9.24 -18.52 -25.22
N ILE A 21 8.65 -18.76 -24.06
CA ILE A 21 9.13 -19.69 -23.07
C ILE A 21 8.18 -20.89 -23.03
N SER A 22 8.73 -22.08 -23.25
CA SER A 22 7.99 -23.32 -23.09
C SER A 22 8.63 -24.24 -22.06
N VAL A 23 7.76 -24.92 -21.29
CA VAL A 23 8.15 -25.91 -20.28
C VAL A 23 9.08 -26.97 -20.87
N ARG A 24 8.77 -27.45 -22.08
CA ARG A 24 9.54 -28.49 -22.79
C ARG A 24 10.93 -28.00 -23.22
N GLN A 25 11.03 -26.79 -23.77
CA GLN A 25 12.32 -26.24 -24.20
C GLN A 25 13.24 -26.02 -23.01
N ILE A 26 12.73 -25.44 -21.92
CA ILE A 26 13.51 -25.22 -20.69
C ILE A 26 13.93 -26.56 -20.07
N ALA A 27 13.01 -27.53 -19.98
CA ALA A 27 13.30 -28.86 -19.47
C ALA A 27 14.44 -29.55 -20.25
N LYS A 28 14.41 -29.46 -21.58
CA LYS A 28 15.43 -30.01 -22.46
C LYS A 28 16.76 -29.25 -22.38
N ALA A 29 16.72 -27.92 -22.36
CA ALA A 29 17.92 -27.08 -22.36
C ALA A 29 18.75 -27.22 -21.07
N LEU A 30 18.07 -27.39 -19.92
CA LEU A 30 18.71 -27.46 -18.61
C LEU A 30 18.77 -28.88 -18.03
N ASN A 31 18.33 -29.89 -18.80
CA ASN A 31 18.29 -31.30 -18.39
C ASN A 31 17.56 -31.51 -17.04
N VAL A 32 16.34 -30.96 -16.96
CA VAL A 32 15.46 -30.99 -15.77
C VAL A 32 14.10 -31.60 -16.10
N SER A 33 13.35 -32.02 -15.09
CA SER A 33 11.97 -32.50 -15.31
C SER A 33 11.04 -31.37 -15.74
N GLU A 34 10.02 -31.68 -16.55
CA GLU A 34 9.00 -30.71 -16.94
C GLU A 34 8.27 -30.10 -15.73
N GLY A 35 8.06 -30.88 -14.66
CA GLY A 35 7.47 -30.37 -13.41
C GLY A 35 8.34 -29.34 -12.71
N THR A 36 9.67 -29.52 -12.71
CA THR A 36 10.62 -28.52 -12.19
C THR A 36 10.63 -27.25 -13.04
N ALA A 37 10.62 -27.41 -14.37
CA ALA A 37 10.55 -26.29 -15.32
C ALA A 37 9.24 -25.50 -15.16
N TYR A 38 8.10 -26.18 -15.03
CA TYR A 38 6.80 -25.54 -14.84
C TYR A 38 6.75 -24.70 -13.56
N ARG A 39 7.23 -25.24 -12.42
CA ARG A 39 7.27 -24.50 -11.15
C ARG A 39 8.19 -23.27 -11.24
N ALA A 40 9.33 -23.40 -11.90
CA ALA A 40 10.26 -22.29 -12.10
C ALA A 40 9.70 -21.21 -13.03
N ILE A 41 8.96 -21.58 -14.08
CA ILE A 41 8.28 -20.62 -14.96
C ILE A 41 7.16 -19.88 -14.19
N LYS A 42 6.39 -20.58 -13.35
CA LYS A 42 5.38 -19.94 -12.49
C LYS A 42 5.99 -18.99 -11.46
N ASP A 43 7.12 -19.35 -10.87
CA ASP A 43 7.87 -18.45 -9.98
C ASP A 43 8.44 -17.25 -10.76
N ALA A 44 8.97 -17.46 -11.96
CA ALA A 44 9.42 -16.38 -12.84
C ALA A 44 8.28 -15.43 -13.26
N GLU A 45 7.06 -15.95 -13.41
CA GLU A 45 5.85 -15.16 -13.68
C GLU A 45 5.50 -14.28 -12.47
N ASN A 46 5.51 -14.85 -11.27
CA ASN A 46 5.27 -14.10 -10.02
C ASN A 46 6.31 -13.00 -9.76
N ARG A 47 7.55 -13.23 -10.19
CA ARG A 47 8.67 -12.26 -10.10
C ARG A 47 8.70 -11.26 -11.27
N GLY A 48 7.75 -11.34 -12.19
CA GLY A 48 7.62 -10.41 -13.32
C GLY A 48 8.71 -10.57 -14.39
N TYR A 49 9.39 -11.72 -14.47
CA TYR A 49 10.30 -12.01 -15.59
C TYR A 49 9.53 -12.42 -16.85
N VAL A 50 8.38 -13.07 -16.69
CA VAL A 50 7.58 -13.62 -17.80
C VAL A 50 6.10 -13.36 -17.60
N SER A 51 5.31 -13.38 -18.67
CA SER A 51 3.85 -13.27 -18.61
C SER A 51 3.21 -14.35 -19.47
N THR A 52 2.22 -15.06 -18.93
CA THR A 52 1.43 -16.03 -19.69
C THR A 52 0.23 -15.34 -20.32
N ILE A 53 0.19 -15.35 -21.65
CA ILE A 53 -0.90 -14.78 -22.44
C ILE A 53 -1.70 -15.92 -23.05
N GLU A 54 -3.03 -15.91 -22.87
CA GLU A 54 -3.92 -16.90 -23.49
C GLU A 54 -3.71 -16.96 -25.00
N ARG A 55 -3.61 -18.19 -25.54
CA ARG A 55 -3.40 -18.50 -26.97
C ARG A 55 -2.02 -18.13 -27.55
N VAL A 56 -1.18 -17.39 -26.83
CA VAL A 56 0.19 -17.03 -27.27
C VAL A 56 1.27 -17.85 -26.56
N GLY A 57 1.04 -18.18 -25.28
CA GLY A 57 1.99 -18.86 -24.40
C GLY A 57 2.68 -17.91 -23.43
N THR A 58 3.66 -18.43 -22.68
CA THR A 58 4.46 -17.62 -21.76
C THR A 58 5.56 -16.89 -22.55
N ILE A 59 5.70 -15.58 -22.35
CA ILE A 59 6.72 -14.76 -23.01
C ILE A 59 7.60 -14.03 -21.98
N ARG A 60 8.87 -13.82 -22.31
CA ARG A 60 9.77 -12.95 -21.53
C ARG A 60 9.26 -11.50 -21.62
N ILE A 61 9.09 -10.85 -20.47
CA ILE A 61 8.72 -9.43 -20.40
C ILE A 61 9.85 -8.65 -19.75
N GLU A 62 10.04 -7.38 -20.10
CA GLU A 62 11.01 -6.54 -19.40
C GLU A 62 10.59 -6.37 -17.93
N GLN A 63 11.53 -6.53 -17.00
CA GLN A 63 11.28 -6.17 -15.60
C GLN A 63 11.11 -4.65 -15.55
N LYS A 64 9.87 -4.19 -15.48
CA LYS A 64 9.61 -2.78 -15.17
C LYS A 64 10.22 -2.49 -13.81
N LYS A 65 11.30 -1.69 -13.78
CA LYS A 65 11.58 -0.89 -12.59
C LYS A 65 10.29 -0.13 -12.30
N LYS A 66 9.80 -0.17 -11.05
CA LYS A 66 8.64 0.63 -10.60
C LYS A 66 9.03 2.12 -10.71
N GLU A 67 9.07 2.66 -11.91
CA GLU A 67 9.03 4.09 -12.16
C GLU A 67 7.57 4.50 -11.98
N ASN A 68 7.30 5.27 -10.93
CA ASN A 68 6.08 6.03 -10.63
C ASN A 68 4.86 5.74 -11.51
N ILE A 69 4.25 4.56 -11.33
CA ILE A 69 2.95 4.23 -11.94
C ILE A 69 1.87 4.87 -11.07
N GLU A 70 1.80 6.20 -11.09
CA GLU A 70 0.68 6.97 -10.50
C GLU A 70 -0.57 6.91 -11.40
N LYS A 71 -0.46 6.34 -12.60
CA LYS A 71 -1.45 6.51 -13.68
C LYS A 71 -2.17 5.21 -14.02
N LEU A 72 -3.50 5.29 -14.04
CA LEU A 72 -4.41 4.24 -14.51
C LEU A 72 -4.18 3.95 -16.00
N THR A 73 -4.34 2.71 -16.43
CA THR A 73 -4.32 2.32 -17.86
C THR A 73 -5.73 2.33 -18.46
N TYR A 74 -5.83 2.46 -19.78
CA TYR A 74 -7.14 2.36 -20.44
C TYR A 74 -7.80 0.99 -20.25
N ALA A 75 -7.02 -0.09 -20.17
CA ALA A 75 -7.52 -1.44 -19.85
C ALA A 75 -8.21 -1.50 -18.48
N GLU A 76 -7.62 -0.89 -17.46
CA GLU A 76 -8.22 -0.80 -16.14
C GLU A 76 -9.51 0.04 -16.16
N VAL A 77 -9.53 1.14 -16.91
CA VAL A 77 -10.76 1.94 -17.10
C VAL A 77 -11.88 1.10 -17.69
N VAL A 78 -11.61 0.29 -18.72
CA VAL A 78 -12.61 -0.62 -19.31
C VAL A 78 -13.21 -1.53 -18.25
N ASN A 79 -12.38 -2.12 -17.39
CA ASN A 79 -12.84 -3.00 -16.32
C ASN A 79 -13.65 -2.25 -15.24
N ILE A 80 -13.29 -1.01 -14.92
CA ILE A 80 -14.00 -0.20 -13.91
C ILE A 80 -15.43 0.10 -14.34
N ILE A 81 -15.65 0.35 -15.62
CA ILE A 81 -16.94 0.84 -16.14
C ILE A 81 -17.77 -0.24 -16.84
N ASP A 82 -17.36 -1.51 -16.72
CA ASP A 82 -17.92 -2.64 -17.48
C ASP A 82 -18.00 -2.34 -18.99
N GLY A 83 -16.93 -1.75 -19.53
CA GLY A 83 -16.89 -1.19 -20.87
C GLY A 83 -16.65 -2.23 -21.97
N GLN A 84 -17.15 -1.92 -23.17
CA GLN A 84 -16.85 -2.64 -24.40
C GLN A 84 -15.88 -1.84 -25.26
N VAL A 85 -14.80 -2.46 -25.72
CA VAL A 85 -13.85 -1.82 -26.63
C VAL A 85 -14.33 -1.97 -28.07
N LEU A 86 -14.65 -0.84 -28.70
CA LEU A 86 -15.19 -0.73 -30.06
C LEU A 86 -14.08 -0.68 -31.13
N GLY A 87 -12.91 -0.13 -30.79
CA GLY A 87 -11.73 0.00 -31.65
C GLY A 87 -10.50 0.42 -30.86
N GLY A 88 -9.32 0.37 -31.46
CA GLY A 88 -8.05 0.80 -30.86
C GLY A 88 -7.53 -0.12 -29.75
N ARG A 89 -7.82 -1.43 -29.82
CA ARG A 89 -7.47 -2.41 -28.77
C ARG A 89 -5.97 -2.45 -28.45
N ALA A 90 -5.12 -2.21 -29.44
CA ALA A 90 -3.67 -2.16 -29.26
C ALA A 90 -3.26 -1.09 -28.23
N GLY A 91 -4.02 0.00 -28.10
CA GLY A 91 -3.75 1.10 -27.19
C GLY A 91 -4.12 0.88 -25.72
N LEU A 92 -4.76 -0.24 -25.37
CA LEU A 92 -5.31 -0.45 -24.01
C LEU A 92 -4.24 -0.46 -22.89
N HIS A 93 -3.00 -0.81 -23.23
CA HIS A 93 -1.88 -0.85 -22.29
C HIS A 93 -1.30 0.54 -21.99
N LYS A 94 -1.67 1.58 -22.77
CA LYS A 94 -1.22 2.96 -22.56
C LYS A 94 -1.85 3.54 -21.29
N THR A 95 -1.12 4.47 -20.67
CA THR A 95 -1.54 5.11 -19.42
C THR A 95 -2.39 6.35 -19.68
N LEU A 96 -3.47 6.48 -18.91
CA LEU A 96 -4.32 7.67 -18.83
C LEU A 96 -3.67 8.72 -17.93
N ASN A 97 -3.48 9.93 -18.45
CA ASN A 97 -2.98 11.06 -17.68
C ASN A 97 -4.11 11.88 -17.04
N LYS A 98 -5.16 12.17 -17.82
CA LYS A 98 -6.28 13.00 -17.39
C LYS A 98 -7.55 12.61 -18.13
N PHE A 99 -8.68 12.55 -17.43
CA PHE A 99 -9.99 12.43 -18.09
C PHE A 99 -10.67 13.80 -18.20
N VAL A 100 -11.46 13.98 -19.25
CA VAL A 100 -12.17 15.22 -19.58
C VAL A 100 -13.61 14.89 -19.92
N ILE A 101 -14.56 15.65 -19.39
CA ILE A 101 -15.99 15.45 -19.68
C ILE A 101 -16.43 16.41 -20.78
N GLY A 102 -16.82 15.84 -21.93
CA GLY A 102 -17.29 16.54 -23.12
C GLY A 102 -18.73 17.05 -23.02
N ALA A 103 -19.01 17.97 -22.09
CA ALA A 103 -20.34 18.57 -21.93
C ALA A 103 -20.61 19.76 -22.87
N MET A 104 -19.55 20.48 -23.27
CA MET A 104 -19.63 21.74 -24.04
C MET A 104 -19.86 21.50 -25.55
N LYS A 105 -19.90 22.58 -26.36
CA LYS A 105 -19.77 22.47 -27.83
C LYS A 105 -18.36 22.00 -28.21
N LEU A 106 -18.22 21.41 -29.40
CA LEU A 106 -16.98 20.79 -29.88
C LEU A 106 -15.76 21.72 -29.74
N ASP A 107 -15.84 22.94 -30.26
CA ASP A 107 -14.70 23.88 -30.26
C ASP A 107 -14.22 24.26 -28.84
N ALA A 108 -15.13 24.24 -27.87
CA ALA A 108 -14.81 24.55 -26.48
C ALA A 108 -14.21 23.34 -25.74
N MET A 109 -14.76 22.13 -25.95
CA MET A 109 -14.25 20.92 -25.29
C MET A 109 -12.84 20.54 -25.78
N MET A 110 -12.53 20.79 -27.06
CA MET A 110 -11.23 20.44 -27.64
C MET A 110 -10.07 21.23 -27.01
N ARG A 111 -10.32 22.39 -26.39
CA ARG A 111 -9.30 23.16 -25.65
C ARG A 111 -8.74 22.44 -24.43
N TYR A 112 -9.48 21.45 -23.91
CA TYR A 112 -9.11 20.69 -22.73
C TYR A 112 -8.66 19.26 -23.07
N THR A 113 -8.82 18.84 -24.33
CA THR A 113 -8.53 17.49 -24.82
C THR A 113 -7.17 17.49 -25.51
N GLY A 114 -6.32 16.52 -25.20
CA GLY A 114 -4.97 16.40 -25.75
C GLY A 114 -4.43 14.99 -25.58
N ALA A 115 -3.17 14.79 -25.94
CA ALA A 115 -2.52 13.48 -25.90
C ALA A 115 -2.60 12.82 -24.51
N ASP A 116 -2.76 11.49 -24.49
CA ASP A 116 -2.85 10.65 -23.29
C ASP A 116 -4.05 10.95 -22.38
N ASN A 117 -5.04 11.71 -22.87
CA ASN A 117 -6.29 11.94 -22.17
C ASN A 117 -7.34 10.86 -22.47
N LEU A 118 -8.40 10.83 -21.66
CA LEU A 118 -9.64 10.12 -21.95
C LEU A 118 -10.78 11.13 -22.04
N LEU A 119 -11.36 11.30 -23.22
CA LEU A 119 -12.56 12.12 -23.41
C LEU A 119 -13.81 11.28 -23.13
N ILE A 120 -14.57 11.65 -22.10
CA ILE A 120 -15.88 11.08 -21.77
C ILE A 120 -16.95 11.91 -22.47
N VAL A 121 -17.67 11.32 -23.42
CA VAL A 121 -18.64 12.05 -24.27
C VAL A 121 -19.83 11.16 -24.62
N GLY A 122 -20.98 11.76 -24.88
CA GLY A 122 -22.16 11.04 -25.39
C GLY A 122 -22.04 10.71 -26.88
N ASN A 123 -23.16 10.51 -27.56
CA ASN A 123 -23.24 10.14 -28.99
C ASN A 123 -22.91 11.29 -29.96
N ARG A 124 -21.66 11.75 -29.98
CA ARG A 124 -21.20 12.82 -30.90
C ARG A 124 -20.02 12.34 -31.72
N THR A 125 -20.29 11.67 -32.85
CA THR A 125 -19.27 11.06 -33.73
C THR A 125 -18.11 12.00 -34.06
N LYS A 126 -18.39 13.26 -34.42
CA LYS A 126 -17.33 14.25 -34.68
C LYS A 126 -16.43 14.44 -33.47
N ALA A 127 -16.97 14.53 -32.26
CA ALA A 127 -16.15 14.66 -31.06
C ALA A 127 -15.25 13.43 -30.84
N HIS A 128 -15.73 12.23 -31.19
CA HIS A 128 -14.92 11.01 -31.11
C HIS A 128 -13.72 11.10 -32.05
N GLU A 129 -13.95 11.48 -33.31
CA GLU A 129 -12.92 11.64 -34.33
C GLU A 129 -11.87 12.70 -33.94
N TYR A 130 -12.31 13.91 -33.56
CA TYR A 130 -11.41 14.99 -33.17
C TYR A 130 -10.58 14.64 -31.92
N ALA A 131 -11.14 13.91 -30.97
CA ALA A 131 -10.41 13.47 -29.79
C ALA A 131 -9.28 12.51 -30.14
N LEU A 132 -9.55 11.51 -31.01
CA LEU A 132 -8.52 10.58 -31.48
C LEU A 132 -7.41 11.31 -32.23
N MET A 133 -7.77 12.23 -33.14
CA MET A 133 -6.78 13.06 -33.85
C MET A 133 -5.95 13.93 -32.91
N ALA A 134 -6.51 14.34 -31.76
CA ALA A 134 -5.78 15.07 -30.72
C ALA A 134 -4.93 14.15 -29.82
N GLY A 135 -4.88 12.85 -30.09
CA GLY A 135 -4.13 11.87 -29.31
C GLY A 135 -4.85 11.34 -28.06
N ALA A 136 -6.15 11.61 -27.91
CA ALA A 136 -6.95 11.20 -26.77
C ALA A 136 -7.77 9.94 -27.06
N ALA A 137 -7.85 9.04 -26.09
CA ALA A 137 -8.81 7.95 -26.11
C ALA A 137 -10.24 8.48 -25.91
N VAL A 138 -11.23 7.71 -26.34
CA VAL A 138 -12.65 8.09 -26.27
C VAL A 138 -13.43 7.09 -25.43
N LEU A 139 -14.23 7.61 -24.50
CA LEU A 139 -15.23 6.85 -23.76
C LEU A 139 -16.63 7.39 -24.07
N ILE A 140 -17.43 6.54 -24.72
CA ILE A 140 -18.80 6.82 -25.12
C ILE A 140 -19.75 6.31 -24.03
N THR A 141 -20.56 7.20 -23.48
CA THR A 141 -21.51 6.89 -22.38
C THR A 141 -22.93 6.70 -22.90
N GLY A 142 -23.77 6.00 -22.14
CA GLY A 142 -25.19 5.79 -22.47
C GLY A 142 -25.47 4.65 -23.45
N GLY A 143 -24.51 3.75 -23.65
CA GLY A 143 -24.67 2.55 -24.50
C GLY A 143 -24.62 2.82 -26.00
N PHE A 144 -24.12 3.98 -26.40
CA PHE A 144 -24.01 4.33 -27.80
C PHE A 144 -22.75 3.74 -28.44
N ASP A 145 -22.82 3.53 -29.75
CA ASP A 145 -21.70 3.15 -30.61
C ASP A 145 -21.14 4.39 -31.34
N THR A 146 -20.10 4.19 -32.14
CA THR A 146 -19.56 5.16 -33.08
C THR A 146 -19.55 4.60 -34.50
N GLU A 147 -19.33 5.47 -35.49
CA GLU A 147 -19.24 5.05 -36.89
C GLU A 147 -17.97 4.24 -37.19
N ASP A 148 -18.06 3.32 -38.16
CA ASP A 148 -16.98 2.39 -38.51
C ASP A 148 -15.68 3.08 -38.96
N HIS A 149 -15.79 4.23 -39.61
CA HIS A 149 -14.61 5.01 -40.01
C HIS A 149 -13.83 5.51 -38.78
N VAL A 150 -14.52 5.85 -37.69
CA VAL A 150 -13.89 6.27 -36.43
C VAL A 150 -13.23 5.09 -35.72
N LYS A 151 -13.85 3.89 -35.77
CA LYS A 151 -13.26 2.65 -35.22
C LYS A 151 -11.94 2.31 -35.93
N LYS A 152 -11.91 2.42 -37.26
CA LYS A 152 -10.69 2.24 -38.06
C LYS A 152 -9.62 3.27 -37.71
N LEU A 153 -10.00 4.55 -37.57
CA LEU A 153 -9.08 5.61 -37.14
C LEU A 153 -8.46 5.31 -35.77
N ALA A 154 -9.26 4.80 -34.83
CA ALA A 154 -8.77 4.37 -33.52
C ALA A 154 -7.80 3.19 -33.58
N ASP A 155 -8.03 2.22 -34.47
CA ASP A 155 -7.10 1.12 -34.71
C ASP A 155 -5.77 1.63 -35.31
N GLU A 156 -5.83 2.55 -36.28
CA GLU A 156 -4.66 3.17 -36.92
C GLU A 156 -3.81 3.98 -35.94
N LEU A 157 -4.45 4.73 -35.05
CA LEU A 157 -3.79 5.55 -34.03
C LEU A 157 -3.43 4.77 -32.75
N GLU A 158 -3.86 3.51 -32.66
CA GLU A 158 -3.76 2.69 -31.46
C GLU A 158 -4.28 3.42 -30.22
N LEU A 159 -5.46 4.03 -30.32
CA LEU A 159 -6.13 4.76 -29.25
C LEU A 159 -7.52 4.16 -29.01
N PRO A 160 -7.81 3.67 -27.80
CA PRO A 160 -9.04 2.92 -27.59
C PRO A 160 -10.28 3.83 -27.67
N ILE A 161 -11.31 3.29 -28.33
CA ILE A 161 -12.69 3.75 -28.19
C ILE A 161 -13.42 2.73 -27.34
N ILE A 162 -13.95 3.19 -26.22
CA ILE A 162 -14.63 2.39 -25.22
C ILE A 162 -16.09 2.86 -25.19
N SER A 163 -17.04 1.94 -25.07
CA SER A 163 -18.45 2.23 -24.84
C SER A 163 -18.91 1.60 -23.54
N THR A 164 -19.81 2.25 -22.83
CA THR A 164 -20.45 1.72 -21.62
C THR A 164 -21.92 2.10 -21.60
N SER A 165 -22.76 1.25 -21.01
CA SER A 165 -24.18 1.52 -20.81
C SER A 165 -24.44 2.59 -19.74
N TYR A 166 -23.47 2.89 -18.88
CA TYR A 166 -23.60 3.90 -17.83
C TYR A 166 -23.59 5.32 -18.40
N ASP A 167 -24.26 6.24 -17.72
CA ASP A 167 -24.24 7.66 -18.04
C ASP A 167 -22.91 8.34 -17.62
N THR A 168 -22.69 9.55 -18.12
CA THR A 168 -21.47 10.34 -17.89
C THR A 168 -21.16 10.59 -16.41
N PHE A 169 -22.16 10.83 -15.56
CA PHE A 169 -21.92 11.09 -14.15
C PHE A 169 -21.49 9.81 -13.43
N THR A 170 -22.22 8.72 -13.64
CA THR A 170 -21.89 7.41 -13.06
C THR A 170 -20.47 6.99 -13.44
N VAL A 171 -20.12 7.07 -14.73
CA VAL A 171 -18.77 6.76 -15.23
C VAL A 171 -17.70 7.62 -14.57
N ALA A 172 -17.90 8.95 -14.54
CA ALA A 172 -16.95 9.86 -13.93
C ALA A 172 -16.76 9.55 -12.45
N ALA A 173 -17.84 9.26 -11.71
CA ALA A 173 -17.78 8.89 -10.29
C ALA A 173 -17.04 7.57 -10.07
N MET A 174 -17.28 6.55 -10.91
CA MET A 174 -16.60 5.24 -10.81
C MET A 174 -15.10 5.36 -11.08
N ILE A 175 -14.71 6.06 -12.15
CA ILE A 175 -13.30 6.30 -12.48
C ILE A 175 -12.63 7.10 -11.35
N ASN A 176 -13.28 8.16 -10.88
CA ASN A 176 -12.76 8.99 -9.79
C ASN A 176 -12.56 8.15 -8.51
N ARG A 177 -13.55 7.34 -8.11
CA ARG A 177 -13.42 6.43 -6.96
C ARG A 177 -12.28 5.43 -7.15
N ALA A 178 -12.15 4.84 -8.33
CA ALA A 178 -11.08 3.88 -8.60
C ALA A 178 -9.68 4.53 -8.54
N ILE A 179 -9.55 5.78 -8.99
CA ILE A 179 -8.32 6.57 -8.83
C ILE A 179 -8.02 6.73 -7.34
N TYR A 180 -9.00 7.18 -6.53
CA TYR A 180 -8.81 7.32 -5.09
C TYR A 180 -8.44 6.00 -4.40
N ASP A 181 -9.15 4.91 -4.69
CA ASP A 181 -8.86 3.59 -4.12
C ASP A 181 -7.43 3.13 -4.47
N GLN A 182 -6.95 3.41 -5.69
CA GLN A 182 -5.58 3.10 -6.10
C GLN A 182 -4.56 4.00 -5.40
N LEU A 183 -4.84 5.29 -5.25
CA LEU A 183 -3.98 6.24 -4.55
C LEU A 183 -3.83 5.84 -3.07
N ILE A 184 -4.94 5.57 -2.37
CA ILE A 184 -4.94 5.10 -0.98
C ILE A 184 -4.16 3.79 -0.84
N LYS A 185 -4.38 2.80 -1.72
CA LYS A 185 -3.64 1.54 -1.68
C LYS A 185 -2.13 1.72 -1.90
N LYS A 186 -1.72 2.72 -2.69
CA LYS A 186 -0.31 3.01 -2.99
C LYS A 186 0.34 3.92 -1.95
N GLU A 187 -0.42 4.64 -1.12
CA GLU A 187 0.09 5.30 0.10
C GLU A 187 0.55 4.28 1.17
N ILE A 188 0.08 3.04 1.09
CA ILE A 188 0.57 1.96 1.96
C ILE A 188 1.97 1.56 1.49
N ILE A 189 3.00 2.14 2.13
CA ILE A 189 4.39 1.74 1.92
C ILE A 189 4.54 0.28 2.36
N LEU A 190 5.11 -0.55 1.51
CA LEU A 190 5.43 -1.94 1.80
C LEU A 190 6.90 -2.09 2.18
N VAL A 191 7.23 -3.17 2.89
CA VAL A 191 8.61 -3.50 3.24
C VAL A 191 9.51 -3.55 2.00
N GLU A 192 9.01 -4.09 0.88
CA GLU A 192 9.79 -4.17 -0.36
C GLU A 192 10.23 -2.82 -0.93
N ASP A 193 9.57 -1.73 -0.56
CA ASP A 193 9.89 -0.40 -1.08
C ASP A 193 11.06 0.25 -0.31
N ILE A 194 11.37 -0.21 0.91
CA ILE A 194 12.32 0.47 1.81
C ILE A 194 13.36 -0.43 2.50
N PHE A 195 13.22 -1.75 2.44
CA PHE A 195 14.16 -2.64 3.12
C PHE A 195 15.58 -2.58 2.53
N ILE A 196 16.57 -2.88 3.36
CA ILE A 196 17.95 -3.05 2.95
C ILE A 196 18.08 -4.45 2.33
N PRO A 197 18.41 -4.57 1.04
CA PRO A 197 18.44 -5.86 0.35
C PRO A 197 19.62 -6.72 0.81
N LEU A 198 19.55 -8.02 0.53
CA LEU A 198 20.50 -9.04 1.01
C LEU A 198 21.95 -8.68 0.68
N GLU A 199 22.22 -8.10 -0.49
CA GLU A 199 23.58 -7.76 -0.95
C GLU A 199 24.23 -6.67 -0.08
N LYS A 200 23.43 -5.89 0.63
CA LYS A 200 23.86 -4.84 1.56
C LYS A 200 23.66 -5.24 3.03
N THR A 201 23.13 -6.43 3.27
CA THR A 201 22.82 -6.95 4.60
C THR A 201 23.99 -7.78 5.10
N ILE A 202 24.48 -7.47 6.30
CA ILE A 202 25.44 -8.33 6.98
C ILE A 202 24.66 -9.32 7.84
N ALA A 203 24.83 -10.62 7.55
CA ALA A 203 24.27 -11.72 8.31
C ALA A 203 25.38 -12.55 8.95
N ILE A 204 25.06 -13.26 10.02
CA ILE A 204 25.96 -14.20 10.71
C ILE A 204 25.44 -15.62 10.48
N THR A 205 26.32 -16.59 10.30
CA THR A 205 25.95 -17.99 10.15
C THR A 205 25.93 -18.69 11.51
N THR A 206 25.12 -19.73 11.64
CA THR A 206 25.06 -20.57 12.83
C THR A 206 26.39 -21.23 13.24
N LYS A 207 27.40 -21.24 12.36
CA LYS A 207 28.73 -21.81 12.63
C LYS A 207 29.77 -20.78 13.09
N GLU A 208 29.47 -19.49 12.94
CA GLU A 208 30.36 -18.41 13.35
C GLU A 208 30.36 -18.27 14.89
N LYS A 209 31.41 -17.63 15.39
CA LYS A 209 31.68 -17.41 16.81
C LYS A 209 31.39 -15.96 17.22
N VAL A 210 31.39 -15.71 18.53
CA VAL A 210 31.27 -14.36 19.10
C VAL A 210 32.38 -13.43 18.59
N SER A 211 33.60 -13.93 18.36
CA SER A 211 34.69 -13.17 17.72
C SER A 211 34.36 -12.67 16.31
N ASP A 212 33.66 -13.48 15.50
CA ASP A 212 33.23 -13.08 14.16
C ASP A 212 32.18 -11.95 14.20
N TRP A 213 31.35 -11.92 15.25
CA TRP A 213 30.40 -10.83 15.48
C TRP A 213 31.12 -9.50 15.70
N TYR A 214 32.20 -9.47 16.51
CA TYR A 214 32.99 -8.26 16.73
C TYR A 214 33.66 -7.79 15.44
N THR A 215 34.17 -8.72 14.63
CA THR A 215 34.73 -8.42 13.31
C THR A 215 33.70 -7.74 12.41
N LYS A 216 32.46 -8.25 12.36
CA LYS A 216 31.36 -7.66 11.58
C LYS A 216 30.91 -6.30 12.11
N LYS A 217 30.95 -6.10 13.43
CA LYS A 217 30.70 -4.79 14.06
C LYS A 217 31.79 -3.77 13.74
N GLU A 218 33.02 -4.17 13.53
CA GLU A 218 34.06 -3.23 13.07
C GLU A 218 33.88 -2.87 11.59
N MET A 219 33.38 -3.82 10.79
CA MET A 219 33.09 -3.63 9.37
C MET A 219 31.79 -2.86 9.08
N SER A 220 30.92 -2.66 10.09
CA SER A 220 29.63 -2.00 9.92
C SER A 220 29.23 -1.17 11.12
N ASP A 221 28.48 -0.10 10.90
CA ASP A 221 27.99 0.76 11.98
C ASP A 221 26.75 0.17 12.70
N HIS A 222 26.65 -1.16 12.75
CA HIS A 222 25.48 -1.89 13.23
C HIS A 222 25.89 -2.87 14.34
N SER A 223 24.94 -3.23 15.20
CA SER A 223 25.18 -4.11 16.36
C SER A 223 24.12 -5.20 16.50
N ARG A 224 23.41 -5.49 15.41
CA ARG A 224 22.31 -6.45 15.35
C ARG A 224 22.36 -7.15 14.01
N TYR A 225 22.48 -8.47 14.02
CA TYR A 225 22.62 -9.26 12.80
C TYR A 225 21.65 -10.44 12.79
N PRO A 226 21.00 -10.70 11.65
CA PRO A 226 20.28 -11.95 11.46
C PRO A 226 21.26 -13.13 11.44
N VAL A 227 20.90 -14.20 12.15
CA VAL A 227 21.63 -15.46 12.14
C VAL A 227 20.95 -16.41 11.16
N ILE A 228 21.71 -16.92 10.19
CA ILE A 228 21.24 -17.79 9.11
C ILE A 228 21.90 -19.18 9.13
N ASP A 229 21.22 -20.17 8.60
CA ASP A 229 21.80 -21.49 8.31
C ASP A 229 22.54 -21.50 6.96
N LEU A 230 23.07 -22.67 6.58
CA LEU A 230 23.76 -22.87 5.29
C LEU A 230 22.85 -22.74 4.05
N ASN A 231 21.53 -22.71 4.24
CA ASN A 231 20.52 -22.56 3.20
C ASN A 231 19.92 -21.14 3.17
N ASN A 232 20.58 -20.18 3.82
CA ASN A 232 20.12 -18.80 4.04
C ASN A 232 18.82 -18.67 4.84
N LYS A 233 18.38 -19.70 5.56
CA LYS A 233 17.19 -19.62 6.42
C LYS A 233 17.51 -18.92 7.71
N VAL A 234 16.67 -17.96 8.10
CA VAL A 234 16.80 -17.25 9.37
C VAL A 234 16.55 -18.20 10.54
N GLN A 235 17.53 -18.33 11.43
CA GLN A 235 17.48 -19.16 12.65
C GLN A 235 17.37 -18.30 13.92
N GLY A 236 17.90 -17.08 13.87
CA GLY A 236 18.06 -16.25 15.05
C GLY A 236 18.35 -14.79 14.74
N MET A 237 18.45 -14.00 15.80
CA MET A 237 19.05 -12.67 15.81
C MET A 237 20.12 -12.64 16.89
N VAL A 238 21.23 -11.95 16.63
CA VAL A 238 22.27 -11.70 17.62
C VAL A 238 22.55 -10.21 17.71
N THR A 239 22.51 -9.69 18.92
CA THR A 239 22.68 -8.28 19.24
C THR A 239 23.87 -8.07 20.15
N GLY A 240 24.30 -6.82 20.33
CA GLY A 240 25.36 -6.49 21.29
C GLY A 240 25.09 -7.01 22.71
N LYS A 241 23.81 -7.03 23.13
CA LYS A 241 23.43 -7.52 24.46
C LYS A 241 23.67 -9.03 24.63
N ASP A 242 23.61 -9.78 23.55
CA ASP A 242 23.74 -11.24 23.57
C ASP A 242 25.20 -11.67 23.67
N VAL A 243 26.13 -10.85 23.18
CA VAL A 243 27.57 -11.15 23.12
C VAL A 243 28.41 -10.49 24.21
N ILE A 244 27.91 -9.42 24.84
CA ILE A 244 28.66 -8.74 25.91
C ILE A 244 28.93 -9.71 27.06
N GLY A 245 30.21 -9.84 27.42
CA GLY A 245 30.66 -10.71 28.52
C GLY A 245 30.70 -12.20 28.17
N GLN A 246 30.42 -12.58 26.92
CA GLN A 246 30.58 -13.96 26.45
C GLN A 246 32.03 -14.22 26.00
N ASP A 247 32.46 -15.47 26.09
CA ASP A 247 33.75 -15.92 25.58
C ASP A 247 33.79 -15.77 24.03
N PRO A 248 34.81 -15.12 23.44
CA PRO A 248 34.95 -14.93 21.99
C PRO A 248 34.93 -16.23 21.16
N ASP A 249 35.23 -17.38 21.76
CA ASP A 249 35.25 -18.69 21.11
C ASP A 249 33.91 -19.44 21.14
N ILE A 250 32.90 -18.91 21.85
CA ILE A 250 31.55 -19.48 21.87
C ILE A 250 30.88 -19.29 20.51
N GLY A 251 30.16 -20.33 20.06
CA GLY A 251 29.35 -20.30 18.83
C GLY A 251 28.12 -19.39 18.97
N ILE A 252 27.81 -18.67 17.89
CA ILE A 252 26.66 -17.75 17.83
C ILE A 252 25.33 -18.47 18.06
N ASP A 253 25.23 -19.73 17.63
CA ASP A 253 24.06 -20.59 17.85
C ASP A 253 23.69 -20.78 19.33
N LYS A 254 24.65 -20.59 20.25
CA LYS A 254 24.47 -20.69 21.69
C LYS A 254 24.04 -19.38 22.36
N VAL A 255 24.31 -18.24 21.74
CA VAL A 255 24.02 -16.91 22.31
C VAL A 255 22.89 -16.18 21.60
N MET A 256 22.56 -16.56 20.36
CA MET A 256 21.51 -15.91 19.58
C MET A 256 20.13 -16.06 20.22
N THR A 257 19.29 -15.05 20.04
CA THR A 257 17.85 -15.19 20.25
C THR A 257 17.27 -16.02 19.10
N LYS A 258 16.76 -17.21 19.41
CA LYS A 258 16.20 -18.14 18.42
C LYS A 258 14.79 -17.72 18.00
N ASN A 259 14.40 -18.10 16.77
CA ASN A 259 13.07 -17.84 16.21
C ASN A 259 12.68 -16.35 16.26
N PRO A 260 13.45 -15.47 15.58
CA PRO A 260 13.19 -14.04 15.63
C PRO A 260 11.88 -13.73 14.91
N ILE A 261 11.26 -12.62 15.27
CA ILE A 261 10.13 -12.08 14.50
C ILE A 261 10.67 -11.64 13.13
N THR A 262 10.05 -12.14 12.06
CA THR A 262 10.42 -11.83 10.67
C THR A 262 9.24 -11.19 9.95
N VAL A 263 9.52 -10.48 8.86
CA VAL A 263 8.51 -9.83 8.03
C VAL A 263 8.68 -10.20 6.57
N GLY A 264 7.58 -10.20 5.82
CA GLY A 264 7.61 -10.44 4.38
C GLY A 264 7.68 -9.13 3.60
N ARG A 265 8.07 -9.22 2.33
CA ARG A 265 8.12 -8.08 1.40
C ARG A 265 6.79 -7.32 1.25
N LYS A 266 5.67 -8.01 1.38
CA LYS A 266 4.31 -7.46 1.25
C LYS A 266 3.74 -6.93 2.57
N THR A 267 4.46 -7.03 3.68
CA THR A 267 4.05 -6.45 4.96
C THR A 267 4.07 -4.93 4.85
N SER A 268 3.08 -4.23 5.41
CA SER A 268 3.07 -2.76 5.40
C SER A 268 4.08 -2.22 6.40
N VAL A 269 4.71 -1.09 6.08
CA VAL A 269 5.64 -0.38 6.96
C VAL A 269 4.97 0.04 8.26
N ALA A 270 3.68 0.38 8.23
CA ALA A 270 2.89 0.67 9.43
C ALA A 270 2.78 -0.56 10.36
N SER A 271 2.52 -1.76 9.81
CA SER A 271 2.53 -2.99 10.60
C SER A 271 3.91 -3.31 11.16
N VAL A 272 4.98 -3.07 10.38
CA VAL A 272 6.36 -3.21 10.86
C VAL A 272 6.63 -2.24 12.01
N ALA A 273 6.24 -0.98 11.88
CA ALA A 273 6.36 0.03 12.94
C ALA A 273 5.64 -0.42 14.21
N HIS A 274 4.41 -0.92 14.08
CA HIS A 274 3.63 -1.44 15.19
C HIS A 274 4.33 -2.62 15.88
N MET A 275 4.84 -3.61 15.13
CA MET A 275 5.60 -4.73 15.68
C MET A 275 6.87 -4.27 16.40
N MET A 276 7.62 -3.33 15.81
CA MET A 276 8.84 -2.77 16.41
C MET A 276 8.57 -2.05 17.73
N ILE A 277 7.46 -1.31 17.82
CA ILE A 277 7.03 -0.64 19.05
C ILE A 277 6.55 -1.67 20.08
N TRP A 278 5.76 -2.64 19.64
CA TRP A 278 5.11 -3.59 20.53
C TRP A 278 6.11 -4.53 21.21
N GLU A 279 7.07 -5.01 20.44
CA GLU A 279 8.09 -5.98 20.85
C GLU A 279 9.41 -5.32 21.27
N GLY A 280 9.52 -3.99 21.12
CA GLY A 280 10.75 -3.25 21.41
C GLY A 280 11.91 -3.58 20.47
N ILE A 281 11.61 -4.06 19.26
CA ILE A 281 12.60 -4.51 18.26
C ILE A 281 13.04 -3.33 17.38
N GLU A 282 14.34 -3.24 17.10
CA GLU A 282 14.91 -2.18 16.27
C GLU A 282 15.19 -2.61 14.83
N VAL A 283 15.40 -3.90 14.59
CA VAL A 283 15.74 -4.46 13.28
C VAL A 283 14.99 -5.78 13.10
N LEU A 284 14.32 -5.94 11.97
CA LEU A 284 13.60 -7.16 11.62
C LEU A 284 14.20 -7.78 10.34
N PRO A 285 14.44 -9.10 10.31
CA PRO A 285 14.76 -9.81 9.08
C PRO A 285 13.58 -9.79 8.11
N VAL A 286 13.87 -9.47 6.85
CA VAL A 286 12.92 -9.62 5.74
C VAL A 286 13.15 -10.98 5.11
N VAL A 287 12.10 -11.79 4.97
CA VAL A 287 12.21 -13.17 4.50
C VAL A 287 11.22 -13.51 3.39
N ASP A 288 11.58 -14.50 2.58
CA ASP A 288 10.69 -15.12 1.61
C ASP A 288 9.71 -16.11 2.26
N GLU A 289 8.83 -16.72 1.44
CA GLU A 289 7.85 -17.73 1.88
C GLU A 289 8.50 -19.00 2.46
N HIS A 290 9.80 -19.21 2.25
CA HIS A 290 10.59 -20.33 2.74
C HIS A 290 11.50 -19.97 3.93
N GLN A 291 11.29 -18.79 4.54
CA GLN A 291 12.08 -18.24 5.65
C GLN A 291 13.54 -17.94 5.30
N ARG A 292 13.86 -17.78 4.01
CA ARG A 292 15.19 -17.35 3.58
C ARG A 292 15.32 -15.85 3.70
N LEU A 293 16.46 -15.39 4.20
CA LEU A 293 16.76 -13.97 4.35
C LEU A 293 16.82 -13.30 2.97
N GLU A 294 15.95 -12.32 2.76
CA GLU A 294 15.99 -11.41 1.60
C GLU A 294 16.63 -10.06 1.96
N GLY A 295 16.70 -9.71 3.24
CA GLY A 295 17.31 -8.47 3.71
C GLY A 295 16.93 -8.13 5.15
N ILE A 296 17.08 -6.86 5.53
CA ILE A 296 16.66 -6.35 6.84
C ILE A 296 15.91 -5.03 6.70
N ILE A 297 15.07 -4.72 7.68
CA ILE A 297 14.42 -3.41 7.82
C ILE A 297 14.67 -2.87 9.22
N SER A 298 15.17 -1.64 9.31
CA SER A 298 15.44 -0.98 10.58
C SER A 298 14.33 0.01 10.97
N ARG A 299 14.23 0.31 12.27
CA ARG A 299 13.33 1.35 12.78
C ARG A 299 13.58 2.71 12.14
N GLN A 300 14.84 3.02 11.81
CA GLN A 300 15.20 4.28 11.17
C GLN A 300 14.64 4.35 9.74
N ASP A 301 14.71 3.25 8.98
CA ASP A 301 14.14 3.17 7.63
C ASP A 301 12.62 3.38 7.67
N VAL A 302 11.96 2.72 8.62
CA VAL A 302 10.52 2.84 8.87
C VAL A 302 10.13 4.29 9.19
N LEU A 303 10.82 4.95 10.13
CA LEU A 303 10.52 6.32 10.51
C LEU A 303 10.74 7.31 9.35
N LYS A 304 11.83 7.12 8.59
CA LYS A 304 12.14 7.95 7.42
C LYS A 304 11.06 7.82 6.35
N ALA A 305 10.58 6.61 6.09
CA ALA A 305 9.52 6.34 5.14
C ALA A 305 8.19 7.01 5.56
N LEU A 306 7.79 6.85 6.83
CA LEU A 306 6.57 7.47 7.36
C LEU A 306 6.61 9.01 7.30
N GLN A 307 7.78 9.64 7.51
CA GLN A 307 7.93 11.09 7.39
C GLN A 307 7.83 11.61 5.96
N MET A 308 8.21 10.82 4.96
CA MET A 308 8.11 11.22 3.55
C MET A 308 6.65 11.31 3.08
N ILE A 309 5.76 10.44 3.60
CA ILE A 309 4.32 10.44 3.29
C ILE A 309 3.65 11.74 3.74
N GLN A 310 3.97 12.22 4.95
CA GLN A 310 3.36 13.45 5.51
C GLN A 310 3.61 14.70 4.66
N ARG A 311 4.54 14.66 3.69
CA ARG A 311 4.91 15.79 2.83
C ARG A 311 4.28 15.73 1.44
N GLN A 312 3.59 14.65 1.07
CA GLN A 312 2.92 14.55 -0.23
C GLN A 312 1.57 15.30 -0.22
N PRO A 313 1.20 15.99 -1.33
CA PRO A 313 -0.11 16.61 -1.45
C PRO A 313 -1.18 15.50 -1.37
N GLN A 314 -2.10 15.64 -0.41
CA GLN A 314 -3.08 14.60 -0.09
C GLN A 314 -4.10 14.45 -1.22
N VAL A 315 -3.98 13.39 -2.01
CA VAL A 315 -4.96 13.02 -3.05
C VAL A 315 -5.61 11.70 -2.64
N GLY A 316 -6.49 11.76 -1.65
CA GLY A 316 -7.20 10.59 -1.11
C GLY A 316 -7.29 10.58 0.41
N GLU A 317 -8.01 11.54 0.99
CA GLU A 317 -8.19 11.60 2.45
C GLU A 317 -8.97 10.39 2.97
N THR A 318 -8.42 9.70 3.97
CA THR A 318 -9.15 8.67 4.71
C THR A 318 -10.11 9.30 5.73
N ILE A 319 -11.07 8.52 6.25
CA ILE A 319 -11.97 8.99 7.31
C ILE A 319 -11.16 9.46 8.53
N ASP A 320 -10.10 8.74 8.91
CA ASP A 320 -9.22 9.12 10.02
C ASP A 320 -8.48 10.43 9.73
N ASP A 321 -8.06 10.69 8.48
CA ASP A 321 -7.48 11.99 8.08
C ASP A 321 -8.51 13.13 8.20
N THR A 322 -9.72 12.91 7.72
CA THR A 322 -10.82 13.87 7.84
C THR A 322 -11.11 14.18 9.32
N ILE A 323 -11.20 13.15 10.17
CA ILE A 323 -11.36 13.30 11.62
C ILE A 323 -10.19 14.11 12.19
N SER A 324 -8.95 13.72 11.91
CA SER A 324 -7.76 14.39 12.41
C SER A 324 -7.66 15.85 11.97
N LYS A 325 -8.24 16.25 10.83
CA LYS A 325 -8.24 17.65 10.37
C LYS A 325 -9.39 18.47 10.94
N GLN A 326 -10.60 17.92 10.94
CA GLN A 326 -11.81 18.66 11.30
C GLN A 326 -12.07 18.70 12.81
N LEU A 327 -11.45 17.79 13.58
CA LEU A 327 -11.53 17.84 15.03
C LEU A 327 -10.97 19.18 15.52
N SER A 328 -11.74 19.90 16.33
CA SER A 328 -11.42 21.25 16.76
C SER A 328 -11.23 21.30 18.28
N ASN A 329 -10.28 22.11 18.76
CA ASN A 329 -10.03 22.23 20.20
C ASN A 329 -11.11 23.12 20.83
N SER A 330 -11.68 22.67 21.94
CA SER A 330 -12.68 23.37 22.74
C SER A 330 -12.35 23.23 24.23
N LYS A 331 -13.21 23.79 25.09
CA LYS A 331 -13.18 23.54 26.53
C LYS A 331 -14.58 23.22 27.02
N TYR A 332 -14.71 22.10 27.73
CA TYR A 332 -15.94 21.73 28.42
C TYR A 332 -15.73 21.84 29.92
N ALA A 333 -16.52 22.69 30.59
CA ALA A 333 -16.39 22.94 32.03
C ALA A 333 -14.96 23.28 32.52
N GLY A 334 -14.14 23.92 31.66
CA GLY A 334 -12.75 24.27 31.96
C GLY A 334 -11.72 23.18 31.64
N GLU A 335 -12.16 21.97 31.30
CA GLU A 335 -11.30 20.86 30.86
C GLU A 335 -11.12 20.90 29.32
N PRO A 336 -9.99 20.39 28.79
CA PRO A 336 -9.82 20.25 27.35
C PRO A 336 -10.91 19.34 26.75
N SER A 337 -11.62 19.86 25.74
CA SER A 337 -12.58 19.09 24.95
C SER A 337 -12.30 19.25 23.47
N PHE A 338 -12.92 18.39 22.65
CA PHE A 338 -12.75 18.40 21.21
C PHE A 338 -14.11 18.28 20.51
N THR A 339 -14.38 19.15 19.55
CA THR A 339 -15.63 19.17 18.81
C THR A 339 -15.46 18.64 17.39
N PHE A 340 -16.47 17.90 16.93
CA PHE A 340 -16.50 17.29 15.61
C PHE A 340 -17.90 17.35 15.01
N GLU A 341 -18.03 17.79 13.76
CA GLU A 341 -19.31 17.86 13.03
C GLU A 341 -19.57 16.57 12.25
N VAL A 342 -20.69 15.90 12.51
CA VAL A 342 -21.01 14.62 11.86
C VAL A 342 -21.53 14.85 10.45
N THR A 343 -20.74 14.48 9.44
CA THR A 343 -21.14 14.57 8.03
C THR A 343 -21.83 13.29 7.53
N PRO A 344 -22.64 13.35 6.45
CA PRO A 344 -23.36 12.17 5.94
C PRO A 344 -22.49 10.95 5.63
N GLN A 345 -21.25 11.16 5.17
CA GLN A 345 -20.31 10.08 4.83
C GLN A 345 -19.88 9.24 6.05
N MET A 346 -20.12 9.75 7.25
CA MET A 346 -19.75 9.13 8.52
C MET A 346 -20.92 8.40 9.20
N THR A 347 -22.09 8.40 8.57
CA THR A 347 -23.31 7.82 9.12
C THR A 347 -23.48 6.35 8.76
N SER A 348 -24.19 5.62 9.62
CA SER A 348 -24.68 4.27 9.37
C SER A 348 -25.97 4.31 8.53
N GLN A 349 -26.47 3.13 8.15
CA GLN A 349 -27.75 2.97 7.45
C GLN A 349 -28.95 3.54 8.22
N LEU A 350 -28.81 3.75 9.54
CA LEU A 350 -29.85 4.32 10.40
C LEU A 350 -29.79 5.86 10.46
N GLY A 351 -28.89 6.52 9.70
CA GLY A 351 -28.73 7.98 9.70
C GLY A 351 -28.04 8.56 10.93
N THR A 352 -27.49 7.69 11.79
CA THR A 352 -26.71 8.04 12.99
C THR A 352 -25.23 7.81 12.72
N ILE A 353 -24.34 8.45 13.45
CA ILE A 353 -22.89 8.21 13.35
C ILE A 353 -22.57 6.70 13.39
N SER A 354 -21.69 6.26 12.49
CA SER A 354 -21.18 4.89 12.49
C SER A 354 -20.34 4.63 13.74
N TYR A 355 -20.49 3.44 14.34
CA TYR A 355 -19.71 3.05 15.51
C TYR A 355 -18.21 3.10 15.29
N GLY A 356 -17.73 2.79 14.07
CA GLY A 356 -16.32 2.88 13.71
C GLY A 356 -15.81 4.33 13.76
N VAL A 357 -16.56 5.24 13.15
CA VAL A 357 -16.23 6.68 13.15
C VAL A 357 -16.24 7.23 14.57
N PHE A 358 -17.27 6.90 15.37
CA PHE A 358 -17.35 7.34 16.77
C PHE A 358 -16.13 6.87 17.58
N SER A 359 -15.68 5.63 17.36
CA SER A 359 -14.46 5.10 18.00
C SER A 359 -13.20 5.86 17.56
N SER A 360 -13.05 6.14 16.26
CA SER A 360 -11.93 6.92 15.73
C SER A 360 -11.89 8.34 16.28
N ILE A 361 -13.03 9.02 16.39
CA ILE A 361 -13.11 10.38 16.98
C ILE A 361 -12.65 10.35 18.45
N ILE A 362 -13.10 9.36 19.24
CA ILE A 362 -12.67 9.18 20.63
C ILE A 362 -11.17 8.93 20.74
N ALA A 363 -10.62 8.06 19.88
CA ALA A 363 -9.20 7.75 19.83
C ALA A 363 -8.36 9.00 19.51
N GLU A 364 -8.75 9.77 18.48
CA GLU A 364 -8.01 10.95 18.06
C GLU A 364 -8.13 12.11 19.06
N ALA A 365 -9.30 12.33 19.66
CA ALA A 365 -9.46 13.28 20.76
C ALA A 365 -8.52 12.96 21.93
N SER A 366 -8.40 11.68 22.27
CA SER A 366 -7.48 11.22 23.31
C SER A 366 -6.01 11.41 22.89
N ASN A 367 -5.65 11.07 21.65
CA ASN A 367 -4.31 11.28 21.10
C ASN A 367 -3.90 12.76 21.16
N ARG A 368 -4.81 13.68 20.81
CA ARG A 368 -4.58 15.13 20.93
C ARG A 368 -4.37 15.59 22.36
N LEU A 369 -5.11 15.04 23.33
CA LEU A 369 -4.90 15.34 24.75
C LEU A 369 -3.47 14.98 25.20
N PHE A 370 -2.95 13.82 24.80
CA PHE A 370 -1.58 13.41 25.12
C PHE A 370 -0.54 14.30 24.43
N ARG A 371 -0.77 14.69 23.17
CA ARG A 371 0.08 15.67 22.46
C ARG A 371 0.12 17.02 23.17
N LEU A 372 -1.02 17.53 23.65
CA LEU A 372 -1.08 18.78 24.43
C LEU A 372 -0.29 18.69 25.75
N GLN A 373 -0.23 17.51 26.36
CA GLN A 373 0.58 17.27 27.57
C GLN A 373 2.04 16.87 27.29
N LYS A 374 2.49 16.93 26.02
CA LYS A 374 3.85 16.54 25.58
C LYS A 374 4.22 15.09 25.94
N LYS A 375 3.25 14.16 25.98
CA LYS A 375 3.45 12.74 26.34
C LYS A 375 3.60 11.78 25.15
N GLY A 376 3.92 12.31 23.96
CA GLY A 376 4.14 11.51 22.75
C GLY A 376 2.86 11.19 21.97
N GLU A 377 2.97 10.26 21.02
CA GLU A 377 1.83 9.72 20.26
C GLU A 377 1.29 8.46 20.94
N LEU A 378 0.01 8.21 20.74
CA LEU A 378 -0.73 7.17 21.43
C LEU A 378 -1.08 6.02 20.47
N ALA A 379 -0.76 4.79 20.85
CA ALA A 379 -1.30 3.58 20.22
C ALA A 379 -2.40 3.00 21.11
N VAL A 380 -3.62 2.88 20.58
CA VAL A 380 -4.75 2.29 21.32
C VAL A 380 -4.52 0.79 21.46
N GLU A 381 -4.51 0.29 22.70
CA GLU A 381 -4.33 -1.14 22.99
C GLU A 381 -5.68 -1.82 23.21
N SER A 382 -6.57 -1.17 23.96
CA SER A 382 -7.96 -1.61 24.08
C SER A 382 -8.88 -0.42 24.34
N MET A 383 -10.12 -0.57 23.92
CA MET A 383 -11.15 0.44 24.11
C MET A 383 -12.49 -0.23 24.35
N THR A 384 -13.18 0.18 25.41
CA THR A 384 -14.57 -0.20 25.68
C THR A 384 -15.43 1.03 25.55
N ILE A 385 -16.39 1.02 24.63
CA ILE A 385 -17.32 2.13 24.40
C ILE A 385 -18.74 1.68 24.76
N TYR A 386 -19.42 2.52 25.54
CA TYR A 386 -20.85 2.45 25.80
C TYR A 386 -21.55 3.50 24.94
N PHE A 387 -22.29 3.06 23.94
CA PHE A 387 -23.13 3.91 23.10
C PHE A 387 -24.48 4.11 23.79
N LEU A 388 -24.69 5.28 24.41
CA LEU A 388 -25.87 5.55 25.25
C LEU A 388 -27.03 6.10 24.43
N LYS A 389 -26.75 6.98 23.47
CA LYS A 389 -27.75 7.57 22.59
C LYS A 389 -27.20 7.69 21.16
N PRO A 390 -28.06 7.55 20.13
CA PRO A 390 -27.65 7.79 18.76
C PRO A 390 -27.33 9.27 18.53
N VAL A 391 -26.30 9.54 17.73
CA VAL A 391 -25.91 10.90 17.30
C VAL A 391 -26.28 11.04 15.83
N GLN A 392 -27.15 12.00 15.50
CA GLN A 392 -27.66 12.19 14.13
C GLN A 392 -26.66 12.93 13.24
N MET A 393 -26.86 12.84 11.92
CA MET A 393 -26.16 13.67 10.94
C MET A 393 -26.33 15.17 11.24
N ASP A 394 -25.36 15.97 10.80
CA ASP A 394 -25.31 17.44 10.95
C ASP A 394 -25.33 17.94 12.41
N SER A 395 -25.07 17.03 13.36
CA SER A 395 -24.94 17.37 14.77
C SER A 395 -23.47 17.48 15.17
N THR A 396 -23.20 18.31 16.18
CA THR A 396 -21.85 18.45 16.75
C THR A 396 -21.66 17.49 17.91
N LEU A 397 -20.66 16.63 17.81
CA LEU A 397 -20.19 15.78 18.90
C LEU A 397 -19.11 16.52 19.68
N GLU A 398 -19.26 16.65 20.99
CA GLU A 398 -18.22 17.15 21.88
C GLU A 398 -17.64 16.00 22.71
N VAL A 399 -16.33 15.77 22.58
CA VAL A 399 -15.60 14.68 23.24
C VAL A 399 -14.70 15.26 24.31
N VAL A 400 -14.83 14.76 25.53
CA VAL A 400 -14.13 15.20 26.73
C VAL A 400 -13.27 14.05 27.26
N PRO A 401 -12.01 13.92 26.81
CA PRO A 401 -11.08 12.92 27.32
C PRO A 401 -10.41 13.38 28.62
N ARG A 402 -10.24 12.46 29.57
CA ARG A 402 -9.56 12.65 30.85
C ARG A 402 -8.53 11.56 31.08
N ILE A 403 -7.28 11.94 31.31
CA ILE A 403 -6.22 10.99 31.65
C ILE A 403 -6.42 10.54 33.10
N MET A 404 -6.72 9.26 33.28
CA MET A 404 -6.79 8.65 34.61
C MET A 404 -5.39 8.27 35.12
N GLU A 405 -4.58 7.69 34.24
CA GLU A 405 -3.24 7.21 34.54
C GLU A 405 -2.32 7.43 33.34
N ALA A 406 -1.08 7.83 33.58
CA ALA A 406 -0.07 7.97 32.54
C ALA A 406 1.31 7.60 33.11
N GLY A 407 1.73 6.37 32.86
CA GLY A 407 3.09 5.89 33.12
C GLY A 407 4.04 6.24 31.97
N ARG A 408 5.23 5.62 31.96
CA ARG A 408 6.21 5.79 30.86
C ARG A 408 5.81 5.07 29.57
N LYS A 409 5.17 3.91 29.69
CA LYS A 409 4.81 3.06 28.54
C LYS A 409 3.31 2.94 28.32
N PHE A 410 2.50 3.10 29.37
CA PHE A 410 1.06 2.87 29.31
C PHE A 410 0.30 4.08 29.84
N GLY A 411 -0.90 4.29 29.30
CA GLY A 411 -1.84 5.29 29.76
C GLY A 411 -3.27 4.74 29.79
N LYS A 412 -4.11 5.37 30.60
CA LYS A 412 -5.53 5.07 30.73
C LYS A 412 -6.33 6.35 30.62
N VAL A 413 -7.36 6.33 29.80
CA VAL A 413 -8.18 7.50 29.47
C VAL A 413 -9.64 7.16 29.69
N ASP A 414 -10.33 7.99 30.44
CA ASP A 414 -11.79 8.03 30.53
C ASP A 414 -12.29 9.09 29.54
N VAL A 415 -13.33 8.78 28.77
CA VAL A 415 -13.83 9.69 27.73
C VAL A 415 -15.35 9.78 27.84
N GLU A 416 -15.87 11.00 27.89
CA GLU A 416 -17.29 11.27 27.78
C GLU A 416 -17.57 12.00 26.47
N ALA A 417 -18.64 11.60 25.79
CA ALA A 417 -19.06 12.21 24.53
C ALA A 417 -20.46 12.80 24.70
N PHE A 418 -20.64 14.02 24.23
CA PHE A 418 -21.85 14.81 24.38
C PHE A 418 -22.39 15.27 23.02
N ASN A 419 -23.71 15.40 22.94
CA ASN A 419 -24.40 16.05 21.83
C ASN A 419 -25.43 17.01 22.43
N ASN A 420 -25.34 18.30 22.09
CA ASN A 420 -26.21 19.34 22.67
C ASN A 420 -26.25 19.33 24.21
N GLY A 421 -25.12 19.03 24.86
CA GLY A 421 -24.99 18.96 26.32
C GLY A 421 -25.51 17.67 26.96
N GLU A 422 -26.16 16.77 26.21
CA GLU A 422 -26.55 15.46 26.71
C GLU A 422 -25.47 14.42 26.46
N ILE A 423 -25.28 13.50 27.41
CA ILE A 423 -24.32 12.41 27.22
C ILE A 423 -24.85 11.38 26.23
N VAL A 424 -24.04 11.10 25.22
CA VAL A 424 -24.36 10.16 24.13
C VAL A 424 -23.44 8.94 24.13
N GLY A 425 -22.27 9.04 24.75
CA GLY A 425 -21.38 7.89 24.93
C GLY A 425 -20.37 8.06 26.05
N LYS A 426 -19.86 6.91 26.53
CA LYS A 426 -18.73 6.83 27.45
C LYS A 426 -17.73 5.82 26.95
N ALA A 427 -16.44 6.09 27.08
CA ALA A 427 -15.41 5.14 26.73
C ALA A 427 -14.30 5.06 27.76
N LEU A 428 -13.77 3.86 27.94
CA LEU A 428 -12.55 3.61 28.69
C LEU A 428 -11.50 3.06 27.73
N MET A 429 -10.35 3.71 27.68
CA MET A 429 -9.28 3.36 26.75
C MET A 429 -7.99 3.06 27.51
N MET A 430 -7.34 1.95 27.14
CA MET A 430 -5.95 1.68 27.49
C MET A 430 -5.08 1.91 26.27
N CYS A 431 -3.92 2.51 26.50
CA CYS A 431 -3.05 2.91 25.42
C CYS A 431 -1.57 2.77 25.75
N ARG A 432 -0.76 2.57 24.71
CA ARG A 432 0.70 2.57 24.79
C ARG A 432 1.25 3.90 24.29
N LEU A 433 2.21 4.45 25.03
CA LEU A 433 2.89 5.71 24.68
C LEU A 433 4.09 5.40 23.79
N ILE A 434 4.18 6.14 22.68
CA ILE A 434 5.30 6.10 21.75
C ILE A 434 6.20 7.28 22.10
N ASP A 435 7.34 7.00 22.74
CA ASP A 435 8.40 7.98 22.97
C ASP A 435 8.96 8.42 21.61
N ARG A 436 9.05 9.75 21.42
CA ARG A 436 9.63 10.37 20.22
C ARG A 436 11.15 10.33 20.21
#